data_AF-A0AAV1KUU9-F1
#
_entry.id   AF-A0AAV1KUU9-F1
#
_cell.length_a   1.000
_cell.length_b   1.000
_cell.length_c   1.000
_cell.angle_alpha   90.00
_cell.angle_beta   90.00
_cell.angle_gamma   90.00
#
_symmetry.space_group_name_H-M   'P 1'
#
loop_
_entity.id
_entity.type
_entity.pdbx_description
1 polymer ?
#
loop_
_entity_poly.entity_id
_entity_poly.type
_entity_poly.pdbx_seq_one_letter_code
_entity_poly.pdbx_strand_id
1 'polypeptide(L)'
;MLKWINLENGLKSCSTIDFLAQSQIEQERGHREKLTSDSDSSETSSNFIDLVKLIARFDPVMRLHLKQVKHKTINDHYIGKNTQNELIQLMASHVKTQIVEKIINNKYYSIMLDCTRDVSRVEQLSIIIRFFNTNTAEIEEHFIGFLAVEKTTAESLINYIITELEQS
;
A
#
# COMPACT_ATOMS: atom_id res chain seq x y z
N MET A 1 -4.17 12.73 23.63
CA MET A 1 -4.32 13.70 22.53
C MET A 1 -2.98 14.06 21.88
N LEU A 2 -1.95 14.47 22.64
CA LEU A 2 -0.62 14.80 22.11
C LEU A 2 0.15 13.64 21.41
N LYS A 3 -0.10 12.38 21.79
CA LYS A 3 0.57 11.20 21.19
C LYS A 3 0.16 10.92 19.74
N TRP A 4 -1.11 11.18 19.39
CA TRP A 4 -1.64 10.95 18.04
C TRP A 4 -1.20 12.04 17.07
N ILE A 5 -1.19 13.30 17.54
CA ILE A 5 -0.70 14.45 16.76
C ILE A 5 0.78 14.29 16.41
N ASN A 6 1.60 13.73 17.32
CA ASN A 6 3.02 13.47 17.03
C ASN A 6 3.23 12.35 16.01
N LEU A 7 2.37 11.32 16.00
CA LEU A 7 2.39 10.25 14.99
C LEU A 7 1.97 10.80 13.62
N GLU A 8 0.91 11.60 13.59
CA GLU A 8 0.38 12.23 12.39
C GLU A 8 1.37 13.23 11.78
N ASN A 9 2.02 14.04 12.61
CA ASN A 9 3.08 14.96 12.17
C ASN A 9 4.34 14.21 11.69
N GLY A 10 4.66 13.05 12.29
CA GLY A 10 5.73 12.17 11.83
C GLY A 10 5.45 11.52 10.49
N LEU A 11 4.19 11.13 10.25
CA LEU A 11 3.73 10.56 8.97
C LEU A 11 3.66 11.61 7.85
N LYS A 12 3.23 12.83 8.16
CA LYS A 12 3.18 13.97 7.21
C LYS A 12 4.57 14.52 6.83
N SER A 13 5.57 14.34 7.69
CA SER A 13 6.97 14.75 7.42
C SER A 13 7.72 13.80 6.48
N CYS A 14 7.15 12.64 6.14
CA CYS A 14 7.81 11.62 5.33
C CYS A 14 7.49 11.85 3.85
N SER A 15 8.38 12.56 3.14
CA SER A 15 8.35 12.81 1.69
C SER A 15 8.59 11.56 0.84
N THR A 16 8.14 10.40 1.30
CA THR A 16 8.56 9.09 0.78
C THR A 16 7.39 8.15 0.54
N ILE A 17 6.14 8.56 0.83
CA ILE A 17 4.98 7.68 0.68
C ILE A 17 4.79 7.23 -0.78
N ASP A 18 5.17 8.04 -1.76
CA ASP A 18 5.09 7.66 -3.18
C ASP A 18 6.21 6.70 -3.62
N PHE A 19 7.45 6.91 -3.15
CA PHE A 19 8.60 6.04 -3.46
C PHE A 19 8.54 4.71 -2.69
N LEU A 20 8.06 4.73 -1.45
CA LEU A 20 7.87 3.53 -0.63
C LEU A 20 6.70 2.71 -1.15
N ALA A 21 5.58 3.32 -1.58
CA ALA A 21 4.46 2.57 -2.17
C ALA A 21 4.87 1.84 -3.47
N GLN A 22 5.63 2.49 -4.34
CA GLN A 22 6.18 1.86 -5.54
C GLN A 22 7.22 0.78 -5.21
N SER A 23 8.12 1.04 -4.26
CA SER A 23 9.12 0.05 -3.82
C SER A 23 8.50 -1.13 -3.06
N GLN A 24 7.37 -0.94 -2.34
CA GLN A 24 6.68 -2.00 -1.58
C GLN A 24 6.07 -3.07 -2.49
N ILE A 25 5.48 -2.67 -3.62
CA ILE A 25 4.79 -3.59 -4.55
C ILE A 25 5.80 -4.56 -5.22
N GLU A 26 7.03 -4.12 -5.45
CA GLU A 26 8.11 -4.95 -6.02
C GLU A 26 8.81 -5.82 -4.95
N GLN A 27 8.89 -5.37 -3.69
CA GLN A 27 9.53 -6.10 -2.61
C GLN A 27 8.66 -7.23 -2.01
N GLU A 28 7.34 -7.07 -1.95
CA GLU A 28 6.44 -8.01 -1.26
C GLU A 28 6.20 -9.36 -1.98
N ARG A 29 6.82 -9.58 -3.16
CA ARG A 29 6.74 -10.86 -3.89
C ARG A 29 7.88 -11.84 -3.59
N GLY A 30 8.90 -11.44 -2.80
CA GLY A 30 10.11 -12.23 -2.60
C GLY A 30 10.31 -12.82 -1.19
N HIS A 31 10.02 -14.12 -1.07
CA HIS A 31 10.60 -15.09 -0.10
C HIS A 31 10.08 -15.21 1.35
N ARG A 32 10.19 -16.46 1.86
CA ARG A 32 9.66 -16.97 3.13
C ARG A 32 10.09 -16.10 4.31
N GLU A 33 9.11 -15.45 4.95
CA GLU A 33 9.33 -14.65 6.15
C GLU A 33 9.53 -15.52 7.40
N LYS A 34 10.59 -15.25 8.16
CA LYS A 34 10.78 -15.72 9.53
C LYS A 34 11.20 -14.54 10.42
N LEU A 35 10.70 -14.53 11.64
CA LEU A 35 11.22 -13.66 12.71
C LEU A 35 12.55 -14.24 13.21
N THR A 36 13.67 -13.83 12.64
CA THR A 36 15.01 -14.22 13.11
C THR A 36 15.52 -13.29 14.22
N SER A 37 16.51 -13.76 14.97
CA SER A 37 17.25 -12.95 15.96
C SER A 37 18.11 -11.89 15.28
N ASP A 38 18.35 -10.78 15.99
CA ASP A 38 19.19 -9.63 15.57
C ASP A 38 20.64 -9.98 15.15
N SER A 39 21.03 -11.25 15.15
CA SER A 39 22.36 -11.75 14.81
C SER A 39 22.47 -12.40 13.41
N ASP A 40 21.36 -12.70 12.73
CA ASP A 40 21.39 -13.35 11.41
C ASP A 40 21.04 -12.32 10.31
N SER A 41 22.09 -11.67 9.80
CA SER A 41 22.02 -10.56 8.84
C SER A 41 21.71 -10.97 7.40
N SER A 42 20.97 -12.06 7.15
CA SER A 42 20.81 -12.61 5.79
C SER A 42 19.38 -12.84 5.31
N GLU A 43 18.36 -12.40 6.04
CA GLU A 43 16.98 -12.43 5.55
C GLU A 43 16.42 -11.00 5.51
N THR A 44 16.00 -10.57 4.31
CA THR A 44 15.36 -9.28 4.05
C THR A 44 14.06 -9.20 4.84
N SER A 45 14.02 -8.37 5.89
CA SER A 45 12.77 -8.04 6.57
C SER A 45 11.87 -7.25 5.63
N SER A 46 10.61 -7.65 5.52
CA SER A 46 9.62 -6.89 4.78
C SER A 46 9.27 -5.59 5.51
N ASN A 47 8.83 -4.58 4.76
CA ASN A 47 8.46 -3.27 5.31
C ASN A 47 7.38 -3.38 6.39
N PHE A 48 6.47 -4.36 6.28
CA PHE A 48 5.48 -4.67 7.31
C PHE A 48 6.11 -5.12 8.62
N ILE A 49 7.04 -6.09 8.57
CA ILE A 49 7.72 -6.62 9.77
C ILE A 49 8.51 -5.52 10.48
N ASP A 50 9.17 -4.66 9.72
CA ASP A 50 9.95 -3.57 10.29
C ASP A 50 9.07 -2.49 10.94
N LEU A 51 7.89 -2.22 10.36
CA LEU A 51 6.87 -1.40 11.00
C LEU A 51 6.37 -2.03 12.31
N VAL A 52 6.07 -3.33 12.32
CA VAL A 52 5.63 -4.05 13.52
C VAL A 52 6.71 -4.02 14.61
N LYS A 53 7.99 -4.23 14.25
CA LYS A 53 9.12 -4.09 15.17
C LYS A 53 9.23 -2.66 15.72
N LEU A 54 9.03 -1.64 14.89
CA LEU A 54 9.02 -0.24 15.32
C LEU A 54 7.92 0.01 16.35
N ILE A 55 6.69 -0.44 16.07
CA ILE A 55 5.55 -0.31 17.00
C ILE A 55 5.87 -1.01 18.33
N ALA A 56 6.47 -2.20 18.30
CA ALA A 56 6.84 -2.95 19.49
C ALA A 56 7.89 -2.27 20.39
N ARG A 57 8.67 -1.31 19.87
CA ARG A 57 9.55 -0.49 20.73
C ARG A 57 8.74 0.36 21.71
N PHE A 58 7.56 0.80 21.29
CA PHE A 58 6.73 1.73 22.06
C PHE A 58 5.51 1.05 22.72
N ASP A 59 5.01 -0.04 22.14
CA ASP A 59 3.86 -0.78 22.67
C ASP A 59 4.28 -2.09 23.36
N PRO A 60 4.06 -2.23 24.68
CA PRO A 60 4.42 -3.45 25.41
C PRO A 60 3.61 -4.68 24.96
N VAL A 61 2.37 -4.51 24.48
CA VAL A 61 1.53 -5.63 24.03
C VAL A 61 2.11 -6.23 22.75
N MET A 62 2.42 -5.40 21.75
CA MET A 62 3.05 -5.85 20.51
C MET A 62 4.44 -6.46 20.76
N ARG A 63 5.20 -5.93 21.72
CA ARG A 63 6.48 -6.53 22.13
C ARG A 63 6.34 -7.93 22.72
N LEU A 64 5.32 -8.14 23.55
CA LEU A 64 5.02 -9.47 24.10
C LEU A 64 4.56 -10.42 22.99
N HIS A 65 3.71 -9.95 22.07
CA HIS A 65 3.27 -10.72 20.92
C HIS A 65 4.47 -11.21 20.08
N LEU A 66 5.39 -10.32 19.70
CA LEU A 66 6.60 -10.69 18.95
C LEU A 66 7.45 -11.74 19.67
N LYS A 67 7.61 -11.63 20.99
CA LYS A 67 8.33 -12.63 21.79
C LYS A 67 7.63 -13.99 21.73
N GLN A 68 6.31 -14.02 21.88
CA GLN A 68 5.52 -15.25 21.83
C GLN A 68 5.62 -15.93 20.46
N VAL A 69 5.54 -15.15 19.38
CA VAL A 69 5.75 -15.68 18.02
C VAL A 69 7.16 -16.26 17.88
N LYS A 70 8.19 -15.54 18.31
CA LYS A 70 9.60 -15.99 18.23
C LYS A 70 9.84 -17.29 19.01
N HIS A 71 9.24 -17.42 20.19
CA HIS A 71 9.32 -18.63 21.02
C HIS A 71 8.36 -19.74 20.57
N LYS A 72 7.61 -19.55 19.47
CA LYS A 72 6.60 -20.48 18.96
C LYS A 72 5.57 -20.90 20.00
N THR A 73 5.22 -19.99 20.91
CA THR A 73 4.22 -20.25 21.95
C THR A 73 2.80 -20.00 21.44
N ILE A 74 2.66 -19.36 20.28
CA ILE A 74 1.40 -19.15 19.57
C ILE A 74 1.57 -19.59 18.11
N ASN A 75 0.55 -20.26 17.57
CA ASN A 75 0.55 -20.75 16.19
C ASN A 75 -0.23 -19.81 15.25
N ASP A 76 -1.29 -19.19 15.75
CA ASP A 76 -2.05 -18.15 15.04
C ASP A 76 -1.60 -16.78 15.54
N HIS A 77 -1.12 -15.95 14.63
CA HIS A 77 -0.59 -14.64 14.98
C HIS A 77 -0.71 -13.63 13.82
N TYR A 78 -0.74 -12.34 14.16
CA TYR A 78 -0.90 -11.25 13.19
C TYR A 78 0.23 -11.14 12.16
N ILE A 79 1.34 -11.81 12.42
CA ILE A 79 2.52 -11.89 11.55
C ILE A 79 2.41 -13.05 10.54
N GLY A 80 1.31 -13.82 10.57
CA GLY A 80 1.10 -14.88 9.59
C GLY A 80 0.80 -14.28 8.23
N LYS A 81 1.33 -14.88 7.15
CA LYS A 81 1.15 -14.40 5.76
C LYS A 81 -0.30 -14.02 5.43
N ASN A 82 -1.26 -14.84 5.84
CA ASN A 82 -2.68 -14.60 5.54
C ASN A 82 -3.20 -13.35 6.24
N THR A 83 -2.90 -13.19 7.53
CA THR A 83 -3.33 -12.04 8.32
C THR A 83 -2.63 -10.75 7.87
N GLN A 84 -1.36 -10.83 7.48
CA GLN A 84 -0.65 -9.69 6.89
C GLN A 84 -1.33 -9.23 5.59
N ASN A 85 -1.58 -10.17 4.66
CA ASN A 85 -2.23 -9.86 3.40
C ASN A 85 -3.63 -9.28 3.58
N GLU A 86 -4.42 -9.83 4.49
CA GLU A 86 -5.75 -9.31 4.82
C GLU A 86 -5.67 -7.87 5.35
N LEU A 87 -4.74 -7.60 6.28
CA LEU A 87 -4.56 -6.26 6.82
C LEU A 87 -4.10 -5.27 5.75
N ILE A 88 -3.16 -5.67 4.89
CA ILE A 88 -2.70 -4.85 3.75
C ILE A 88 -3.86 -4.53 2.81
N GLN A 89 -4.69 -5.52 2.48
CA GLN A 89 -5.87 -5.34 1.64
C GLN A 89 -6.89 -4.38 2.27
N LEU A 90 -7.16 -4.50 3.57
CA LEU A 90 -8.06 -3.60 4.28
C LEU A 90 -7.54 -2.16 4.30
N MET A 91 -6.24 -1.97 4.55
CA MET A 91 -5.62 -0.65 4.52
C MET A 91 -5.64 -0.05 3.10
N ALA A 92 -5.29 -0.85 2.09
CA ALA A 92 -5.33 -0.42 0.69
C ALA A 92 -6.75 -0.03 0.26
N SER A 93 -7.75 -0.84 0.62
CA SER A 93 -9.16 -0.54 0.36
C SER A 93 -9.58 0.76 1.05
N HIS A 94 -9.22 0.96 2.32
CA HIS A 94 -9.57 2.18 3.06
C HIS A 94 -8.94 3.43 2.43
N VAL A 95 -7.65 3.38 2.06
CA VAL A 95 -6.97 4.47 1.37
C VAL A 95 -7.62 4.75 0.02
N LYS A 96 -7.92 3.72 -0.77
CA LYS A 96 -8.60 3.85 -2.07
C LYS A 96 -9.96 4.53 -1.91
N THR A 97 -10.77 4.12 -0.94
CA THR A 97 -12.07 4.76 -0.64
C THR A 97 -11.91 6.24 -0.31
N GLN A 98 -10.93 6.61 0.54
CA GLN A 98 -10.69 8.03 0.85
C GLN A 98 -10.28 8.85 -0.38
N ILE A 99 -9.46 8.26 -1.26
CA ILE A 99 -9.06 8.90 -2.52
C ILE A 99 -10.28 9.10 -3.43
N VAL A 100 -11.11 8.07 -3.60
CA VAL A 100 -12.33 8.10 -4.41
C VAL A 100 -13.31 9.15 -3.88
N GLU A 101 -13.53 9.21 -2.57
CA GLU A 101 -14.37 10.24 -1.93
C GLU A 101 -13.85 11.65 -2.22
N LYS A 102 -12.54 11.88 -2.15
CA LYS A 102 -11.95 13.18 -2.52
C LYS A 102 -12.22 13.50 -3.98
N ILE A 103 -12.05 12.54 -4.89
CA ILE A 103 -12.24 12.75 -6.33
C ILE A 103 -13.71 13.08 -6.64
N ILE A 104 -14.66 12.32 -6.10
CA ILE A 104 -16.11 12.53 -6.32
C ILE A 104 -16.56 13.91 -5.83
N ASN A 105 -15.97 14.39 -4.72
CA ASN A 105 -16.26 15.73 -4.19
C ASN A 105 -15.64 16.86 -5.03
N ASN A 106 -14.77 16.55 -6.00
CA ASN A 106 -14.18 17.54 -6.90
C ASN A 106 -14.90 17.60 -8.24
N LYS A 107 -15.19 18.83 -8.69
CA LYS A 107 -15.93 19.06 -9.94
C LYS A 107 -15.15 18.69 -11.20
N TYR A 108 -13.82 18.79 -11.14
CA TYR A 108 -12.95 18.60 -12.30
C TYR A 108 -11.79 17.67 -11.93
N TYR A 109 -11.59 16.65 -12.75
CA TYR A 109 -10.48 15.73 -12.66
C TYR A 109 -10.05 15.30 -14.07
N SER A 110 -8.81 14.84 -14.18
CA SER A 110 -8.27 14.20 -15.38
C SER A 110 -7.76 12.81 -15.02
N ILE A 111 -7.98 11.85 -15.91
CA ILE A 111 -7.45 10.49 -15.77
C ILE A 111 -6.20 10.40 -16.63
N MET A 112 -5.10 10.01 -16.02
CA MET A 112 -3.81 9.73 -16.65
C MET A 112 -3.60 8.23 -16.69
N LEU A 113 -3.15 7.76 -17.85
CA LEU A 113 -3.01 6.36 -18.17
C LEU A 113 -1.62 6.13 -18.73
N ASP A 114 -0.87 5.20 -18.16
CA ASP A 114 0.44 4.81 -18.68
C ASP A 114 0.54 3.29 -18.80
N CYS A 115 0.89 2.82 -20.01
CA CYS A 115 1.04 1.41 -20.34
C CYS A 115 2.52 1.03 -20.30
N THR A 116 2.89 0.14 -19.39
CA THR A 116 4.23 -0.45 -19.36
C THR A 116 4.17 -1.94 -19.67
N ARG A 117 5.17 -2.45 -20.38
CA ARG A 117 5.31 -3.90 -20.60
C ARG A 117 6.01 -4.51 -19.42
N ASP A 118 5.32 -5.41 -18.73
CA ASP A 118 5.89 -6.17 -17.62
C ASP A 118 6.77 -7.33 -18.15
N VAL A 119 7.62 -7.87 -17.28
CA VAL A 119 8.53 -9.00 -17.50
C VAL A 119 7.79 -10.24 -18.02
N SER A 120 6.50 -10.36 -17.68
CA SER A 120 5.58 -11.42 -18.13
C SER A 120 5.06 -11.26 -19.57
N ARG A 121 5.45 -10.19 -20.29
CA ARG A 121 4.93 -9.78 -21.62
C ARG A 121 3.45 -9.38 -21.63
N VAL A 122 2.82 -9.22 -20.46
CA VAL A 122 1.49 -8.62 -20.33
C VAL A 122 1.63 -7.11 -20.24
N GLU A 123 0.76 -6.37 -20.90
CA GLU A 123 0.73 -4.92 -20.76
C GLU A 123 0.01 -4.56 -19.46
N GLN A 124 0.65 -3.76 -18.61
CA GLN A 124 0.05 -3.23 -17.40
C GLN A 124 -0.27 -1.75 -17.59
N LEU A 125 -1.54 -1.42 -17.41
CA LEU A 125 -2.06 -0.07 -17.47
C LEU A 125 -2.12 0.50 -16.06
N SER A 126 -1.31 1.51 -15.78
CA SER A 126 -1.44 2.29 -14.55
C SER A 126 -2.53 3.35 -14.69
N ILE A 127 -3.33 3.51 -13.63
CA ILE A 127 -4.36 4.55 -13.56
C ILE A 127 -3.98 5.56 -12.47
N ILE A 128 -3.86 6.82 -12.87
CA ILE A 128 -3.60 7.94 -11.99
C ILE A 128 -4.72 8.97 -12.19
N ILE A 129 -5.30 9.48 -11.11
CA ILE A 129 -6.30 10.55 -11.17
C ILE A 129 -5.69 11.82 -10.62
N ARG A 130 -5.76 12.88 -11.43
CA ARG A 130 -5.27 14.21 -11.10
C ARG A 130 -6.44 15.17 -10.93
N PHE A 131 -6.50 15.87 -9.81
CA PHE A 131 -7.55 16.86 -9.54
C PHE A 131 -7.00 18.03 -8.74
N PHE A 132 -7.73 19.16 -8.74
CA PHE A 132 -7.39 20.32 -7.91
C PHE A 132 -8.11 20.22 -6.57
N ASN A 133 -7.38 20.06 -5.47
CA ASN A 133 -7.96 20.04 -4.15
C ASN A 133 -8.26 21.47 -3.70
N THR A 134 -9.54 21.80 -3.58
CA THR A 134 -10.01 23.13 -3.18
C THR A 134 -9.69 23.49 -1.73
N ASN A 135 -9.51 22.52 -0.85
CA ASN A 135 -9.19 22.76 0.56
C ASN A 135 -7.72 23.16 0.75
N THR A 136 -6.80 22.55 -0.01
CA THR A 136 -5.36 22.84 0.05
C THR A 136 -4.93 23.86 -1.00
N ALA A 137 -5.78 24.13 -1.99
CA ALA A 137 -5.49 24.95 -3.18
C ALA A 137 -4.31 24.42 -4.01
N GLU A 138 -4.13 23.11 -4.05
CA GLU A 138 -3.03 22.44 -4.75
C GLU A 138 -3.55 21.37 -5.71
N ILE A 139 -2.74 21.02 -6.72
CA ILE A 139 -3.04 19.89 -7.60
C ILE A 139 -2.55 18.61 -6.92
N GLU A 140 -3.45 17.65 -6.77
CA GLU A 140 -3.13 16.32 -6.25
C GLU A 140 -3.18 15.28 -7.37
N GLU A 141 -2.27 14.32 -7.29
CA GLU A 141 -2.21 13.15 -8.17
C GLU A 141 -2.30 11.92 -7.28
N HIS A 142 -3.25 11.03 -7.58
CA HIS A 142 -3.48 9.83 -6.80
C HIS A 142 -3.45 8.60 -7.71
N PHE A 143 -2.58 7.66 -7.35
CA PHE A 143 -2.53 6.35 -7.99
C PHE A 143 -3.70 5.48 -7.52
N ILE A 144 -4.43 4.91 -8.48
CA ILE A 144 -5.62 4.08 -8.20
C ILE A 144 -5.28 2.59 -8.25
N GLY A 145 -4.43 2.18 -9.19
CA GLY A 145 -4.08 0.79 -9.38
C GLY A 145 -3.47 0.48 -10.74
N PHE A 146 -3.12 -0.79 -10.91
CA PHE A 146 -2.70 -1.38 -12.18
C PHE A 146 -3.79 -2.31 -12.71
N LEU A 147 -4.03 -2.25 -14.01
CA LEU A 147 -4.85 -3.21 -14.75
C LEU A 147 -3.96 -4.02 -15.69
N ALA A 148 -4.03 -5.34 -15.56
CA ALA A 148 -3.49 -6.21 -16.58
C ALA A 148 -4.42 -6.18 -17.80
N VAL A 149 -3.92 -5.72 -18.94
CA VAL A 149 -4.69 -5.63 -20.18
C VAL A 149 -4.10 -6.58 -21.23
N GLU A 150 -4.96 -7.41 -21.80
CA GLU A 150 -4.58 -8.31 -22.89
C GLU A 150 -4.68 -7.64 -24.26
N LYS A 151 -5.58 -6.66 -24.38
CA LYS A 151 -5.88 -5.93 -25.61
C LYS A 151 -5.73 -4.44 -25.38
N THR A 152 -5.04 -3.79 -26.30
CA THR A 152 -4.69 -2.36 -26.24
C THR A 152 -5.49 -1.52 -27.22
N THR A 153 -6.57 -2.08 -27.77
CA THR A 153 -7.51 -1.31 -28.59
C THR A 153 -8.18 -0.26 -27.71
N ALA A 154 -8.47 0.91 -28.29
CA ALA A 154 -9.07 2.02 -27.55
C ALA A 154 -10.38 1.61 -26.84
N GLU A 155 -11.22 0.82 -27.51
CA GLU A 155 -12.46 0.28 -26.94
C GLU A 155 -12.21 -0.62 -25.73
N SER A 156 -11.25 -1.55 -25.81
CA SER A 156 -10.94 -2.44 -24.69
C SER A 156 -10.38 -1.67 -23.51
N LEU A 157 -9.46 -0.73 -23.73
CA LEU A 157 -8.89 0.11 -22.66
C LEU A 157 -9.98 0.93 -21.94
N ILE A 158 -10.90 1.55 -22.69
CA ILE A 158 -12.02 2.30 -22.09
C ILE A 158 -12.88 1.38 -21.22
N ASN A 159 -13.23 0.18 -21.70
CA ASN A 159 -14.04 -0.76 -20.93
C ASN A 159 -13.33 -1.23 -19.65
N TYR A 160 -12.02 -1.49 -19.71
CA TYR A 160 -11.23 -1.83 -18.52
C TYR A 160 -11.23 -0.70 -17.50
N ILE A 161 -11.05 0.54 -17.94
CA ILE A 161 -11.04 1.72 -17.06
C ILE A 161 -12.40 1.93 -16.41
N ILE A 162 -13.48 1.89 -17.18
CA ILE A 162 -14.84 2.05 -16.64
C ILE A 162 -15.12 0.97 -15.60
N THR A 163 -14.81 -0.28 -15.92
CA THR A 163 -15.03 -1.42 -15.01
C THR A 163 -14.25 -1.26 -13.72
N GLU A 164 -12.98 -0.85 -13.77
CA GLU A 164 -12.16 -0.63 -12.58
C GLU A 164 -12.71 0.52 -11.73
N LEU A 165 -13.12 1.62 -12.36
CA LEU A 165 -13.65 2.79 -11.65
C LEU A 165 -15.04 2.52 -11.05
N GLU A 166 -15.86 1.65 -11.65
CA GLU A 166 -17.15 1.23 -11.09
C GLU A 166 -17.01 0.27 -9.89
N GLN A 167 -15.90 -0.47 -9.82
CA GLN A 167 -15.59 -1.39 -8.71
C GLN A 167 -14.84 -0.71 -7.56
N SER A 168 -14.38 0.53 -7.75
CA SER A 168 -13.56 1.32 -6.81
C SER A 168 -14.42 2.15 -5.85
#